data_AF-A0A091LQX9-F1
#
_entry.id   AF-A0A091LQX9-F1
#
_cell.length_a   1.000
_cell.length_b   1.000
_cell.length_c   1.000
_cell.angle_alpha   90.00
_cell.angle_beta   90.00
_cell.angle_gamma   90.00
#
_symmetry.space_group_name_H-M   'P 1'
#
loop_
_entity.id
_entity.type
_entity.pdbx_description
1 polymer ?
#
loop_
_entity_poly.entity_id
_entity_poly.type
_entity_poly.pdbx_seq_one_letter_code
_entity_poly.pdbx_strand_id
1 'polypeptide(L)'
;AVRILQDDVACDIIKIGSLVRKRDTFIKRRGRLLGPKGSTLKALELLTNCYIMVQGNTVSALGPFSGLKEVREGRKVVLDTMKNIHPIYNIKTLMIKRELSKDPELRSQSWERFLPKFKRKNLKKRKEPKKKNTKKEYTPFPPPQPESQIDKELASGEYFLKDRQKKRKRMEEIKAKQADAVKKRQEERNKAFIPPKEKPVVKTKKASTEKKIDIEAIKEKVKNAKKKKLGALPVEEVKLKMEADEKKKKKK
;
A
#
# COMPACT_ATOMS: atom_id res chain seq x y z
N ALA A 1 -48.25 -7.53 17.43
CA ALA A 1 -48.38 -8.88 16.87
C ALA A 1 -49.68 -9.06 16.11
N VAL A 2 -50.84 -8.81 16.73
CA VAL A 2 -52.20 -8.98 16.14
C VAL A 2 -52.38 -8.36 14.75
N ARG A 3 -51.68 -7.24 14.45
CA ARG A 3 -51.69 -6.58 13.12
C ARG A 3 -51.29 -7.49 11.95
N ILE A 4 -50.58 -8.60 12.17
CA ILE A 4 -50.21 -9.55 11.11
C ILE A 4 -51.41 -10.37 10.59
N LEU A 5 -52.51 -10.42 11.34
CA LEU A 5 -53.74 -11.12 10.94
C LEU A 5 -54.56 -10.31 9.92
N GLN A 6 -54.13 -9.09 9.59
CA GLN A 6 -54.76 -8.25 8.58
C GLN A 6 -54.15 -8.58 7.21
N ASP A 7 -55.00 -8.68 6.18
CA ASP A 7 -54.57 -9.12 4.84
C ASP A 7 -53.51 -8.21 4.19
N ASP A 8 -53.53 -6.91 4.50
CA ASP A 8 -52.58 -5.93 3.95
C ASP A 8 -51.21 -5.92 4.64
N VAL A 9 -51.03 -6.72 5.70
CA VAL A 9 -49.84 -6.70 6.54
C VAL A 9 -49.09 -8.02 6.42
N ALA A 10 -47.83 -7.93 5.99
CA ALA A 10 -46.93 -9.07 5.94
C ALA A 10 -45.74 -8.89 6.91
N CYS A 11 -44.97 -9.97 7.11
CA CYS A 11 -43.73 -9.95 7.87
C CYS A 11 -42.54 -10.41 7.01
N ASP A 12 -41.37 -9.88 7.30
CA ASP A 12 -40.12 -10.31 6.68
C ASP A 12 -38.99 -10.40 7.71
N ILE A 13 -38.13 -11.42 7.57
CA ILE A 13 -37.00 -11.68 8.47
C ILE A 13 -35.71 -11.66 7.66
N ILE A 14 -34.95 -10.59 7.83
CA ILE A 14 -33.73 -10.32 7.06
C ILE A 14 -32.52 -10.80 7.84
N LYS A 15 -31.81 -11.81 7.31
CA LYS A 15 -30.55 -12.30 7.88
C LYS A 15 -29.41 -11.34 7.55
N ILE A 16 -28.81 -10.74 8.59
CA ILE A 16 -27.68 -9.80 8.46
C ILE A 16 -26.33 -10.38 8.92
N GLY A 17 -26.34 -11.50 9.65
CA GLY A 17 -25.13 -12.07 10.25
C GLY A 17 -24.04 -12.51 9.26
N SER A 18 -24.41 -13.02 8.08
CA SER A 18 -23.46 -13.50 7.06
C SER A 18 -22.85 -12.38 6.20
N LEU A 19 -23.37 -11.15 6.27
CA LEU A 19 -22.96 -10.06 5.38
C LEU A 19 -21.59 -9.46 5.75
N VAL A 20 -21.16 -9.60 7.01
CA VAL A 20 -19.94 -8.96 7.52
C VAL A 20 -19.08 -9.97 8.26
N ARG A 21 -17.85 -10.19 7.79
CA ARG A 21 -16.92 -11.18 8.35
C ARG A 21 -16.38 -10.81 9.74
N LYS A 22 -16.16 -9.52 10.01
CA LYS A 22 -15.58 -9.04 11.28
C LYS A 22 -16.69 -8.65 12.26
N ARG A 23 -16.66 -9.21 13.47
CA ARG A 23 -17.65 -8.94 14.53
C ARG A 23 -17.77 -7.46 14.88
N ASP A 24 -16.66 -6.74 15.05
CA ASP A 24 -16.70 -5.31 15.40
C ASP A 24 -17.31 -4.46 14.29
N THR A 25 -17.04 -4.81 13.03
CA THR A 25 -17.62 -4.09 11.88
C THR A 25 -19.12 -4.36 11.80
N PHE A 26 -19.55 -5.58 12.09
CA PHE A 26 -20.96 -5.93 12.18
C PHE A 26 -21.67 -5.13 13.27
N ILE A 27 -21.11 -5.07 14.48
CA ILE A 27 -21.69 -4.29 15.60
C ILE A 27 -21.81 -2.81 15.22
N LYS A 28 -20.78 -2.22 14.61
CA LYS A 28 -20.80 -0.81 14.17
C LYS A 28 -21.83 -0.56 13.06
N ARG A 29 -21.98 -1.46 12.09
CA ARG A 29 -22.99 -1.33 11.01
C ARG A 29 -24.41 -1.57 11.51
N ARG A 30 -24.61 -2.51 12.44
CA ARG A 30 -25.89 -2.72 13.13
C ARG A 30 -26.27 -1.53 14.00
N GLY A 31 -25.33 -0.98 14.77
CA GLY A 31 -25.56 0.25 15.54
C GLY A 31 -25.93 1.44 14.67
N ARG A 32 -25.35 1.52 13.46
CA ARG A 32 -25.73 2.53 12.45
C ARG A 32 -27.17 2.39 11.96
N LEU A 33 -27.73 1.17 11.88
CA LEU A 33 -29.13 0.95 11.51
C LEU A 33 -30.10 1.47 12.58
N LEU A 34 -29.79 1.28 13.87
CA LEU A 34 -30.55 1.89 14.97
C LEU A 34 -30.44 3.42 14.92
N GLY A 35 -29.21 3.92 14.77
CA GLY A 35 -28.88 5.33 14.91
C GLY A 35 -28.84 5.77 16.38
N PRO A 36 -28.39 7.02 16.65
CA PRO A 36 -28.37 7.56 18.00
C PRO A 36 -29.79 7.65 18.54
N LYS A 37 -30.02 7.13 19.76
CA LYS A 37 -31.33 7.05 20.41
C LYS A 37 -32.44 6.40 19.55
N GLY A 38 -32.08 5.55 18.58
CA GLY A 38 -33.06 4.90 17.68
C GLY A 38 -33.66 5.81 16.61
N SER A 39 -33.14 7.03 16.42
CA SER A 39 -33.70 8.01 15.48
C SER A 39 -33.73 7.54 14.02
N THR A 40 -32.71 6.82 13.57
CA THR A 40 -32.63 6.29 12.20
C THR A 40 -33.65 5.19 11.97
N LEU A 41 -33.81 4.29 12.95
CA LEU A 41 -34.84 3.27 12.92
C LEU A 41 -36.23 3.89 12.92
N LYS A 42 -36.49 4.89 13.77
CA LYS A 42 -37.80 5.55 13.83
C LYS A 42 -38.15 6.28 12.53
N ALA A 43 -37.18 6.95 11.91
CA ALA A 43 -37.37 7.58 10.60
C ALA A 43 -37.72 6.56 9.51
N LEU A 44 -37.12 5.37 9.55
CA LEU A 44 -37.45 4.29 8.60
C LEU A 44 -38.86 3.75 8.82
N GLU A 45 -39.28 3.57 10.07
CA GLU A 45 -40.64 3.16 10.40
C GLU A 45 -41.67 4.14 9.83
N LEU A 46 -41.44 5.45 10.02
CA LEU A 46 -42.36 6.50 9.56
C LEU A 46 -42.41 6.63 8.03
N LEU A 47 -41.29 6.36 7.35
CA LEU A 47 -41.22 6.46 5.89
C LEU A 47 -41.84 5.26 5.19
N THR A 48 -41.63 4.06 5.73
CA THR A 48 -42.06 2.79 5.11
C THR A 48 -43.39 2.27 5.65
N ASN A 49 -43.93 2.90 6.70
CA ASN A 49 -45.09 2.41 7.47
C ASN A 49 -44.91 0.97 7.99
N CYS A 50 -43.66 0.55 8.18
CA CYS A 50 -43.31 -0.75 8.76
C CYS A 50 -42.89 -0.58 10.21
N TYR A 51 -43.20 -1.58 11.03
CA TYR A 51 -42.54 -1.80 12.31
C TYR A 51 -41.24 -2.55 12.07
N ILE A 52 -40.11 -2.06 12.58
CA ILE A 52 -38.79 -2.64 12.34
C ILE A 52 -38.11 -2.94 13.67
N MET A 53 -37.72 -4.20 13.87
CA MET A 53 -37.00 -4.64 15.05
C MET A 53 -35.64 -5.22 14.65
N VAL A 54 -34.57 -4.65 15.20
CA VAL A 54 -33.19 -5.13 14.97
C VAL A 54 -32.76 -5.93 16.19
N GLN A 55 -32.62 -7.25 16.03
CA GLN A 55 -32.24 -8.14 17.13
C GLN A 55 -31.14 -9.10 16.68
N GLY A 56 -30.04 -9.15 17.44
CA GLY A 56 -28.96 -10.10 17.20
C GLY A 56 -28.40 -10.00 15.77
N ASN A 57 -28.60 -11.07 14.99
CA ASN A 57 -28.12 -11.26 13.62
C ASN A 57 -29.22 -11.15 12.57
N THR A 58 -30.40 -10.70 12.95
CA THR A 58 -31.58 -10.55 12.08
C THR A 58 -32.21 -9.18 12.26
N VAL A 59 -32.92 -8.75 11.22
CA VAL A 59 -33.82 -7.59 11.27
C VAL A 59 -35.19 -8.08 10.87
N SER A 60 -36.15 -7.95 11.76
CA SER A 60 -37.56 -8.30 11.52
C SER A 60 -38.31 -7.04 11.12
N ALA A 61 -39.12 -7.12 10.07
CA ALA A 61 -39.97 -6.04 9.62
C ALA A 61 -41.41 -6.54 9.48
N LEU A 62 -42.38 -5.68 9.81
CA LEU A 62 -43.81 -5.97 9.70
C LEU A 62 -44.52 -4.76 9.10
N GLY A 63 -45.33 -4.94 8.06
CA GLY A 63 -46.05 -3.84 7.43
C GLY A 63 -46.51 -4.16 6.01
N PRO A 64 -46.89 -3.14 5.22
CA PRO A 64 -47.37 -3.33 3.86
C PRO A 64 -46.25 -3.83 2.94
N PHE A 65 -46.63 -4.56 1.90
CA PHE A 65 -45.67 -5.17 0.96
C PHE A 65 -44.76 -4.15 0.25
N SER A 66 -45.27 -2.94 -0.02
CA SER A 66 -44.48 -1.83 -0.57
C SER A 66 -43.35 -1.41 0.38
N GLY A 67 -43.66 -1.22 1.66
CA GLY A 67 -42.69 -0.87 2.71
C GLY A 67 -41.69 -2.00 2.94
N LEU A 68 -42.15 -3.25 3.02
CA LEU A 68 -41.27 -4.41 3.17
C LEU A 68 -40.32 -4.57 1.98
N LYS A 69 -40.79 -4.33 0.75
CA LYS A 69 -39.94 -4.25 -0.43
C LYS A 69 -38.90 -3.14 -0.26
N GLU A 70 -39.24 -1.94 0.18
CA GLU A 70 -38.24 -0.87 0.37
C GLU A 70 -37.19 -1.22 1.44
N VAL A 71 -37.61 -1.89 2.52
CA VAL A 71 -36.72 -2.38 3.58
C VAL A 71 -35.80 -3.51 3.07
N ARG A 72 -36.32 -4.46 2.27
CA ARG A 72 -35.64 -5.67 1.79
C ARG A 72 -35.01 -5.58 0.40
N GLU A 73 -35.79 -5.31 -0.65
CA GLU A 73 -35.45 -5.53 -2.07
C GLU A 73 -35.34 -4.25 -2.91
N GLY A 74 -36.30 -3.33 -2.79
CA GLY A 74 -36.47 -2.16 -3.65
C GLY A 74 -35.50 -1.01 -3.36
N ARG A 75 -34.91 -0.94 -2.17
CA ARG A 75 -33.84 0.02 -1.81
C ARG A 75 -32.90 -0.42 -0.69
N LYS A 76 -32.92 -1.72 -0.38
CA LYS A 76 -31.94 -2.43 0.45
C LYS A 76 -31.48 -1.64 1.67
N VAL A 77 -32.36 -0.95 2.41
CA VAL A 77 -31.86 -0.08 3.49
C VAL A 77 -31.01 -0.88 4.48
N VAL A 78 -31.47 -2.07 4.84
CA VAL A 78 -30.76 -3.00 5.71
C VAL A 78 -29.51 -3.56 5.03
N LEU A 79 -29.64 -4.12 3.83
CA LEU A 79 -28.53 -4.78 3.13
C LEU A 79 -27.42 -3.81 2.70
N ASP A 80 -27.76 -2.60 2.25
CA ASP A 80 -26.83 -1.54 1.86
C ASP A 80 -26.10 -0.98 3.07
N THR A 81 -26.80 -0.83 4.20
CA THR A 81 -26.13 -0.46 5.45
C THR A 81 -25.09 -1.50 5.86
N MET A 82 -25.41 -2.78 5.65
CA MET A 82 -24.45 -3.87 5.83
C MET A 82 -23.36 -3.92 4.76
N LYS A 83 -23.57 -3.37 3.56
CA LYS A 83 -22.55 -3.19 2.51
C LYS A 83 -21.75 -1.88 2.63
N ASN A 84 -21.79 -1.23 3.79
CA ASN A 84 -21.05 0.00 4.10
C ASN A 84 -21.61 1.28 3.48
N ILE A 85 -22.85 1.30 3.04
CA ILE A 85 -23.57 2.53 2.71
C ILE A 85 -24.17 3.05 4.03
N HIS A 86 -24.38 4.36 4.18
CA HIS A 86 -25.01 4.90 5.39
C HIS A 86 -26.53 4.99 5.20
N PRO A 87 -27.37 4.57 6.18
CA PRO A 87 -28.83 4.54 6.02
C PRO A 87 -29.43 5.92 5.75
N ILE A 88 -28.76 7.00 6.21
CA ILE A 88 -29.14 8.39 5.90
C ILE A 88 -29.31 8.66 4.40
N TYR A 89 -28.51 8.03 3.53
CA TYR A 89 -28.65 8.23 2.08
C TYR A 89 -29.96 7.63 1.58
N ASN A 90 -30.27 6.42 2.05
CA ASN A 90 -31.49 5.74 1.69
C ASN A 90 -32.72 6.47 2.27
N ILE A 91 -32.65 6.94 3.52
CA ILE A 91 -33.68 7.78 4.14
C ILE A 91 -33.94 9.04 3.31
N LYS A 92 -32.90 9.79 2.92
CA LYS A 92 -33.06 10.97 2.04
C LYS A 92 -33.72 10.59 0.73
N THR A 93 -33.33 9.47 0.13
CA THR A 93 -33.93 9.04 -1.14
C THR A 93 -35.40 8.66 -0.98
N LEU A 94 -35.80 8.07 0.16
CA LEU A 94 -37.19 7.72 0.48
C LEU A 94 -38.03 8.97 0.77
N MET A 95 -37.48 9.94 1.49
CA MET A 95 -38.12 11.24 1.71
C MET A 95 -38.42 11.92 0.37
N ILE A 96 -37.42 12.02 -0.51
CA ILE A 96 -37.59 12.64 -1.83
C ILE A 96 -38.64 11.88 -2.66
N LYS A 97 -38.60 10.54 -2.67
CA LYS A 97 -39.64 9.74 -3.36
C LYS A 97 -41.04 10.00 -2.82
N ARG A 98 -41.19 10.12 -1.50
CA ARG A 98 -42.49 10.37 -0.88
C ARG A 98 -43.05 11.73 -1.25
N GLU A 99 -42.21 12.76 -1.32
CA GLU A 99 -42.63 14.09 -1.81
C GLU A 99 -42.97 14.06 -3.30
N LEU A 100 -42.09 13.50 -4.15
CA LEU A 100 -42.35 13.41 -5.60
C LEU A 100 -43.59 12.56 -5.96
N SER A 101 -43.98 11.62 -5.08
CA SER A 101 -45.19 10.81 -5.26
C SER A 101 -46.47 11.56 -4.93
N LYS A 102 -46.41 12.68 -4.19
CA LYS A 102 -47.57 13.55 -3.93
C LYS A 102 -47.89 14.41 -5.15
N ASP A 103 -46.87 14.81 -5.90
CA ASP A 103 -47.01 15.66 -7.08
C ASP A 103 -47.62 14.86 -8.25
N PRO A 104 -48.82 15.24 -8.76
CA PRO A 104 -49.51 14.48 -9.81
C PRO A 104 -48.75 14.41 -11.14
N GLU A 105 -48.08 15.51 -11.53
CA GLU A 105 -47.37 15.63 -12.82
C GLU A 105 -46.09 14.80 -12.89
N LEU A 106 -45.37 14.71 -11.76
CA LEU A 106 -44.09 13.99 -11.69
C LEU A 106 -44.28 12.49 -11.46
N ARG A 107 -45.46 12.03 -11.02
CA ARG A 107 -45.72 10.62 -10.71
C ARG A 107 -45.58 9.70 -11.92
N SER A 108 -45.87 10.19 -13.12
CA SER A 108 -45.75 9.44 -14.38
C SER A 108 -44.33 9.47 -14.98
N GLN A 109 -43.46 10.36 -14.48
CA GLN A 109 -42.12 10.59 -15.03
C GLN A 109 -41.03 9.82 -14.27
N SER A 110 -39.86 9.66 -14.89
CA SER A 110 -38.70 9.06 -14.23
C SER A 110 -38.10 10.00 -13.17
N TRP A 111 -37.97 9.52 -11.93
CA TRP A 111 -37.44 10.31 -10.81
C TRP A 111 -35.90 10.31 -10.68
N GLU A 112 -35.17 9.70 -11.62
CA GLU A 112 -33.72 9.51 -11.49
C GLU A 112 -32.91 10.81 -11.33
N ARG A 113 -33.41 11.90 -11.92
CA ARG A 113 -32.76 13.22 -11.86
C ARG A 113 -32.76 13.81 -10.45
N PHE A 114 -33.82 13.56 -9.69
CA PHE A 114 -34.00 14.10 -8.33
C PHE A 114 -33.37 13.24 -7.25
N LEU A 115 -33.02 11.99 -7.59
CA LEU A 115 -32.49 11.03 -6.63
C LEU A 115 -30.96 11.18 -6.46
N PRO A 116 -30.48 11.35 -5.22
CA PRO A 116 -29.04 11.41 -4.96
C PRO A 116 -28.34 10.10 -5.36
N LYS A 117 -27.45 10.15 -6.36
CA LYS A 117 -26.64 9.01 -6.80
C LYS A 117 -25.33 8.95 -6.01
N PHE A 118 -25.25 8.09 -5.01
CA PHE A 118 -24.00 7.86 -4.28
C PHE A 118 -23.08 6.89 -5.04
N LYS A 119 -22.10 7.43 -5.78
CA LYS A 119 -21.03 6.63 -6.39
C LYS A 119 -19.86 6.52 -5.43
N ARG A 120 -19.37 5.29 -5.21
CA ARG A 120 -18.15 5.07 -4.43
C ARG A 120 -16.96 5.70 -5.18
N LYS A 121 -16.46 6.84 -4.69
CA LYS A 121 -15.27 7.47 -5.26
C LYS A 121 -14.04 6.66 -4.84
N ASN A 122 -13.51 5.82 -5.74
CA ASN A 122 -12.21 5.19 -5.53
C ASN A 122 -11.10 6.23 -5.82
N LEU A 123 -10.89 7.19 -4.91
CA LEU A 123 -9.93 8.31 -5.09
C LEU A 123 -8.45 7.90 -5.05
N LYS A 124 -8.13 6.62 -5.16
CA LYS A 124 -6.74 6.17 -5.25
C LYS A 124 -6.28 6.31 -6.70
N LYS A 125 -5.75 7.49 -7.04
CA LYS A 125 -5.08 7.76 -8.33
C LYS A 125 -3.82 6.89 -8.55
N ARG A 126 -3.37 6.18 -7.52
CA ARG A 126 -2.13 5.42 -7.52
C ARG A 126 -2.42 3.95 -7.85
N LYS A 127 -1.89 3.45 -8.97
CA LYS A 127 -2.02 2.05 -9.41
C LYS A 127 -1.48 1.04 -8.39
N GLU A 128 -0.44 1.42 -7.64
CA GLU A 128 0.22 0.54 -6.66
C GLU A 128 0.54 1.30 -5.37
N PRO A 129 0.47 0.71 -4.16
CA PRO A 129 0.83 1.41 -2.91
C PRO A 129 2.31 1.83 -2.85
N LYS A 130 2.65 2.85 -2.05
CA LYS A 130 4.05 3.30 -1.85
C LYS A 130 4.94 2.27 -1.21
N LYS A 131 4.36 1.44 -0.34
CA LYS A 131 5.02 0.32 0.31
C LYS A 131 4.21 -0.92 -0.07
N LYS A 132 4.74 -1.75 -0.97
CA LYS A 132 4.22 -3.10 -1.21
C LYS A 132 4.86 -3.99 -0.16
N ASN A 133 4.06 -4.49 0.78
CA ASN A 133 4.50 -5.53 1.69
C ASN A 133 4.45 -6.85 0.92
N THR A 134 5.59 -7.30 0.41
CA THR A 134 5.71 -8.68 -0.07
C THR A 134 5.59 -9.61 1.13
N LYS A 135 4.72 -10.61 1.05
CA LYS A 135 4.63 -11.64 2.10
C LYS A 135 5.92 -12.45 2.06
N LYS A 136 6.57 -12.64 3.21
CA LYS A 136 7.68 -13.60 3.33
C LYS A 136 7.11 -15.00 3.10
N GLU A 137 7.91 -15.88 2.51
CA GLU A 137 7.57 -17.29 2.38
C GLU A 137 7.27 -17.89 3.75
N TYR A 138 6.23 -18.72 3.83
CA TYR A 138 5.82 -19.32 5.08
C TYR A 138 6.87 -20.37 5.48
N THR A 139 7.64 -20.06 6.52
CA THR A 139 8.53 -21.02 7.18
C THR A 139 7.81 -21.51 8.44
N PRO A 140 7.57 -22.82 8.62
CA PRO A 140 6.90 -23.33 9.81
C PRO A 140 7.78 -23.18 11.07
N PHE A 141 9.10 -23.05 10.88
CA PHE A 141 10.04 -22.81 11.96
C PHE A 141 10.15 -21.32 12.27
N PRO A 142 10.13 -20.94 13.57
CA PRO A 142 10.42 -19.58 13.96
C PRO A 142 11.88 -19.21 13.60
N PRO A 143 12.18 -17.93 13.31
CA PRO A 143 13.55 -17.49 13.19
C PRO A 143 14.30 -17.69 14.51
N PRO A 144 15.64 -17.89 14.48
CA PRO A 144 16.43 -17.98 15.70
C PRO A 144 16.27 -16.70 16.52
N GLN A 145 16.22 -16.85 17.86
CA GLN A 145 16.21 -15.71 18.76
C GLN A 145 17.52 -14.93 18.59
N PRO A 146 17.49 -13.59 18.62
CA PRO A 146 18.72 -12.82 18.59
C PRO A 146 19.55 -13.14 19.84
N GLU A 147 20.81 -13.48 19.64
CA GLU A 147 21.75 -13.77 20.73
C GLU A 147 21.85 -12.59 21.70
N SER A 148 21.86 -12.88 23.00
CA SER A 148 22.09 -11.86 24.02
C SER A 148 23.51 -11.30 23.91
N GLN A 149 23.74 -10.14 24.51
CA GLN A 149 25.09 -9.57 24.55
C GLN A 149 26.07 -10.53 25.25
N ILE A 150 25.61 -11.24 26.28
CA ILE A 150 26.39 -12.25 27.00
C ILE A 150 26.74 -13.43 26.08
N ASP A 151 25.76 -13.93 25.32
CA ASP A 151 25.99 -15.04 24.39
C ASP A 151 26.98 -14.67 23.28
N LYS A 152 26.90 -13.43 22.76
CA LYS A 152 27.87 -12.92 21.78
C LYS A 152 29.28 -12.83 22.36
N GLU A 153 29.39 -12.38 23.61
CA GLU A 153 30.67 -12.29 24.32
C GLU A 153 31.23 -13.66 24.71
N LEU A 154 30.36 -14.64 25.00
CA LEU A 154 30.73 -16.03 25.24
C LEU A 154 31.20 -16.69 23.93
N ALA A 155 30.49 -16.48 22.83
CA ALA A 155 30.84 -16.98 21.49
C ALA A 155 32.13 -16.35 20.94
N SER A 156 32.38 -15.06 21.20
CA SER A 156 33.64 -14.39 20.83
C SER A 156 34.80 -14.73 21.76
N GLY A 157 34.52 -15.36 22.92
CA GLY A 157 35.50 -15.63 23.97
C GLY A 157 35.97 -14.37 24.72
N GLU A 158 35.41 -13.19 24.40
CA GLU A 158 35.73 -11.94 25.09
C GLU A 158 35.18 -11.92 26.51
N TYR A 159 34.13 -12.67 26.79
CA TYR A 159 33.51 -12.75 28.13
C TYR A 159 34.53 -13.15 29.20
N PHE A 160 35.42 -14.11 28.88
CA PHE A 160 36.40 -14.66 29.82
C PHE A 160 37.64 -13.76 30.01
N LEU A 161 37.86 -12.76 29.15
CA LEU A 161 39.01 -11.87 29.24
C LEU A 161 38.80 -10.80 30.31
N LYS A 162 39.80 -10.63 31.19
CA LYS A 162 39.81 -9.52 32.16
C LYS A 162 39.96 -8.18 31.43
N ASP A 163 39.44 -7.10 32.01
CA ASP A 163 39.46 -5.76 31.39
C ASP A 163 40.87 -5.28 30.97
N ARG A 164 41.91 -5.64 31.73
CA ARG A 164 43.30 -5.33 31.38
C ARG A 164 43.72 -6.02 30.08
N GLN A 165 43.30 -7.26 29.87
CA GLN A 165 43.61 -8.03 28.65
C GLN A 165 42.81 -7.50 27.46
N LYS A 166 41.53 -7.15 27.67
CA LYS A 166 40.69 -6.47 26.65
C LYS A 166 41.33 -5.15 26.20
N LYS A 167 41.79 -4.32 27.14
CA LYS A 167 42.50 -3.06 26.84
C LYS A 167 43.80 -3.30 26.07
N ARG A 168 44.60 -4.32 26.44
CA ARG A 168 45.85 -4.65 25.73
C ARG A 168 45.59 -5.04 24.28
N LYS A 169 44.63 -5.94 24.03
CA LYS A 169 44.22 -6.34 22.68
C LYS A 169 43.73 -5.16 21.85
N ARG A 170 42.90 -4.28 22.42
CA ARG A 170 42.45 -3.05 21.74
C ARG A 170 43.62 -2.13 21.33
N MET A 171 44.60 -1.96 22.21
CA MET A 171 45.78 -1.14 21.90
C MET A 171 46.67 -1.78 20.83
N GLU A 172 46.83 -3.10 20.86
CA GLU A 172 47.54 -3.86 19.81
C GLU A 172 46.85 -3.71 18.45
N GLU A 173 45.51 -3.81 18.41
CA GLU A 173 44.73 -3.59 17.18
C GLU A 173 44.84 -2.16 16.65
N ILE A 174 44.84 -1.15 17.54
CA ILE A 174 45.02 0.25 17.15
C ILE A 174 46.42 0.45 16.54
N LYS A 175 47.47 -0.10 17.17
CA LYS A 175 48.84 -0.02 16.65
C LYS A 175 48.98 -0.71 15.30
N ALA A 176 48.36 -1.88 15.13
CA ALA A 176 48.34 -2.59 13.85
C ALA A 176 47.67 -1.75 12.74
N LYS A 177 46.48 -1.18 13.02
CA LYS A 177 45.78 -0.29 12.08
C LYS A 177 46.59 0.96 11.74
N GLN A 178 47.30 1.53 12.71
CA GLN A 178 48.19 2.66 12.48
C GLN A 178 49.38 2.27 11.59
N ALA A 179 50.01 1.13 11.83
CA ALA A 179 51.11 0.63 11.00
C ALA A 179 50.65 0.38 9.56
N ASP A 180 49.47 -0.21 9.36
CA ASP A 180 48.89 -0.43 8.03
C ASP A 180 48.56 0.89 7.31
N ALA A 181 48.04 1.88 8.03
CA ALA A 181 47.79 3.21 7.46
C ALA A 181 49.08 3.93 7.06
N VAL A 182 50.14 3.80 7.87
CA VAL A 182 51.47 4.35 7.54
C VAL A 182 52.05 3.65 6.31
N LYS A 183 51.95 2.31 6.22
CA LYS A 183 52.37 1.55 5.04
C LYS A 183 51.62 2.00 3.78
N LYS A 184 50.29 2.10 3.84
CA LYS A 184 49.48 2.59 2.71
C LYS A 184 49.88 4.00 2.28
N ARG A 185 50.12 4.90 3.24
CA ARG A 185 50.56 6.26 2.96
C ARG A 185 51.97 6.31 2.35
N GLN A 186 52.87 5.44 2.79
CA GLN A 186 54.19 5.27 2.19
C GLN A 186 54.10 4.71 0.76
N GLU A 187 53.24 3.73 0.51
CA GLU A 187 52.98 3.21 -0.84
C GLU A 187 52.42 4.28 -1.77
N GLU A 188 51.47 5.10 -1.31
CA GLU A 188 50.95 6.25 -2.07
C GLU A 188 52.04 7.28 -2.36
N ARG A 189 52.89 7.59 -1.38
CA ARG A 189 54.02 8.51 -1.56
C ARG A 189 55.06 7.97 -2.54
N ASN A 190 55.38 6.68 -2.45
CA ASN A 190 56.33 6.02 -3.35
C ASN A 190 55.79 5.95 -4.78
N LYS A 191 54.47 5.74 -4.96
CA LYS A 191 53.80 5.82 -6.28
C LYS A 191 53.95 7.20 -6.92
N ALA A 192 53.92 8.28 -6.14
CA ALA A 192 54.13 9.64 -6.64
C ALA A 192 55.60 9.94 -7.01
N PHE A 193 56.55 9.17 -6.46
CA PHE A 193 57.99 9.34 -6.70
C PHE A 193 58.53 8.48 -7.85
N ILE A 194 57.75 7.52 -8.34
CA ILE A 194 58.06 6.77 -9.56
C ILE A 194 57.56 7.62 -10.73
N PRO A 195 58.46 8.07 -11.64
CA PRO A 195 58.04 8.77 -12.84
C PRO A 195 57.01 7.93 -13.60
N PRO A 196 55.90 8.52 -14.07
CA PRO A 196 54.97 7.81 -14.93
C PRO A 196 55.76 7.20 -16.08
N LYS A 197 55.62 5.88 -16.31
CA LYS A 197 56.32 5.23 -17.44
C LYS A 197 55.90 5.94 -18.73
N GLU A 198 56.83 6.70 -19.30
CA GLU A 198 56.64 7.35 -20.59
C GLU A 198 56.42 6.26 -21.65
N LYS A 199 55.41 6.44 -22.48
CA LYS A 199 55.28 5.62 -23.70
C LYS A 199 56.45 5.99 -24.61
N PRO A 200 57.18 5.03 -25.18
CA PRO A 200 58.33 5.34 -26.02
C PRO A 200 57.89 6.23 -27.20
N VAL A 201 58.52 7.40 -27.31
CA VAL A 201 58.36 8.31 -28.46
C VAL A 201 59.08 7.68 -29.65
N VAL A 202 58.31 7.09 -30.56
CA VAL A 202 58.78 6.60 -31.86
C VAL A 202 59.31 7.81 -32.65
N LYS A 203 60.62 7.89 -32.87
CA LYS A 203 61.23 8.81 -33.84
C LYS A 203 60.91 8.32 -35.25
N THR A 204 60.32 9.19 -36.05
CA THR A 204 59.98 8.97 -37.46
C THR A 204 61.19 9.21 -38.37
N LYS A 205 61.62 8.20 -39.15
CA LYS A 205 62.22 8.38 -40.48
C LYS A 205 61.84 7.23 -41.45
N LYS A 206 61.22 7.67 -42.56
CA LYS A 206 61.11 7.15 -43.94
C LYS A 206 60.81 5.67 -44.24
N ALA A 207 59.55 5.47 -44.64
CA ALA A 207 58.98 4.65 -45.71
C ALA A 207 59.45 3.18 -45.94
N SER A 208 58.54 2.26 -45.66
CA SER A 208 58.14 1.19 -46.59
C SER A 208 56.68 0.75 -46.33
N THR A 209 55.90 0.90 -47.40
CA THR A 209 54.77 0.10 -47.91
C THR A 209 53.78 -0.61 -46.96
N GLU A 210 52.50 -0.34 -47.29
CA GLU A 210 51.27 -1.13 -47.05
C GLU A 210 50.75 -1.30 -45.61
N LYS A 211 49.79 -0.45 -45.24
CA LYS A 211 48.74 -0.84 -44.28
C LYS A 211 47.37 -0.46 -44.83
N LYS A 212 46.62 -1.49 -45.21
CA LYS A 212 45.17 -1.46 -45.44
C LYS A 212 44.49 -0.82 -44.23
N ILE A 213 43.63 0.15 -44.48
CA ILE A 213 42.81 0.81 -43.47
C ILE A 213 41.58 -0.07 -43.23
N ASP A 214 41.39 -0.57 -42.00
CA ASP A 214 40.19 -1.35 -41.63
C ASP A 214 38.97 -0.43 -41.50
N ILE A 215 38.18 -0.39 -42.56
CA ILE A 215 36.94 0.39 -42.71
C ILE A 215 35.86 -0.07 -41.72
N GLU A 216 35.90 -1.32 -41.24
CA GLU A 216 34.91 -1.90 -40.32
C GLU A 216 35.02 -1.32 -38.91
N ALA A 217 36.24 -1.21 -38.36
CA ALA A 217 36.46 -0.62 -37.03
C ALA A 217 36.08 0.87 -36.98
N ILE A 218 36.21 1.58 -38.11
CA ILE A 218 35.79 2.99 -38.23
C ILE A 218 34.26 3.09 -38.30
N LYS A 219 33.59 2.20 -39.06
CA LYS A 219 32.12 2.15 -39.11
C LYS A 219 31.49 1.82 -37.75
N GLU A 220 32.10 0.94 -36.95
CA GLU A 220 31.62 0.62 -35.60
C GLU A 220 31.80 1.80 -34.62
N LYS A 221 32.92 2.51 -34.69
CA LYS A 221 33.16 3.71 -33.88
C LYS A 221 32.18 4.84 -34.21
N VAL A 222 31.84 5.03 -35.49
CA VAL A 222 30.84 6.02 -35.91
C VAL A 222 29.41 5.62 -35.49
N LYS A 223 29.06 4.32 -35.52
CA LYS A 223 27.77 3.83 -34.99
C LYS A 223 27.66 4.00 -33.47
N ASN A 224 28.74 3.75 -32.73
CA ASN A 224 28.76 3.96 -31.27
C ASN A 224 28.74 5.45 -30.89
N ALA A 225 29.37 6.32 -31.68
CA ALA A 225 29.30 7.76 -31.48
C ALA A 225 27.89 8.31 -31.73
N LYS A 226 27.18 7.82 -32.77
CA LYS A 226 25.77 8.22 -33.05
C LYS A 226 24.78 7.77 -31.97
N LYS A 227 25.08 6.71 -31.21
CA LYS A 227 24.23 6.24 -30.08
C LYS A 227 24.38 7.09 -28.81
N LYS A 228 25.49 7.83 -28.65
CA LYS A 228 25.68 8.76 -27.53
C LYS A 228 25.16 10.15 -27.92
N LYS A 229 23.91 10.46 -27.57
CA LYS A 229 23.43 11.85 -27.58
C LYS A 229 24.25 12.66 -26.56
N LEU A 230 24.98 13.66 -27.04
CA LEU A 230 25.69 14.65 -26.22
C LEU A 230 24.72 15.30 -25.25
N GLY A 231 25.01 15.19 -23.95
CA GLY A 231 24.26 15.87 -22.87
C GLY A 231 23.55 14.98 -21.85
N ALA A 232 23.55 13.64 -21.99
CA ALA A 232 22.99 12.75 -20.97
C ALA A 232 24.08 11.90 -20.29
N LEU A 233 24.06 11.86 -18.95
CA LEU A 233 24.98 11.06 -18.13
C LEU A 233 24.87 9.56 -18.49
N PRO A 234 25.99 8.79 -18.45
CA PRO A 234 26.00 7.37 -18.78
C PRO A 234 24.96 6.58 -17.98
N VAL A 235 24.27 5.65 -18.64
CA VAL A 235 23.16 4.85 -18.07
C VAL A 235 23.58 4.06 -16.82
N GLU A 236 24.86 3.70 -16.69
CA GLU A 236 25.42 3.05 -15.50
C GLU A 236 25.56 4.00 -14.29
N GLU A 237 25.93 5.26 -14.51
CA GLU A 237 26.01 6.25 -13.43
C GLU A 237 24.63 6.67 -12.93
N VAL A 238 23.62 6.68 -13.81
CA VAL A 238 22.23 6.90 -13.42
C VAL A 238 21.70 5.73 -12.59
N LYS A 239 22.03 4.47 -12.95
CA LYS A 239 21.68 3.28 -12.16
C LYS A 239 22.32 3.30 -10.77
N LEU A 240 23.60 3.65 -10.66
CA LEU A 240 24.31 3.72 -9.39
C LEU A 240 23.80 4.86 -8.50
N LYS A 241 23.45 6.02 -9.09
CA LYS A 241 22.82 7.12 -8.34
C LYS A 241 21.42 6.76 -7.87
N MET A 242 20.63 6.05 -8.68
CA MET A 242 19.30 5.57 -8.29
C MET A 242 19.38 4.51 -7.18
N GLU A 243 20.33 3.58 -7.23
CA GLU A 243 20.57 2.60 -6.15
C GLU A 243 21.06 3.24 -4.84
N ALA A 244 21.90 4.27 -4.94
CA ALA A 244 22.39 5.01 -3.77
C ALA A 244 21.26 5.82 -3.08
N ASP A 245 20.37 6.42 -3.86
CA ASP A 245 19.21 7.15 -3.35
C ASP A 245 18.16 6.19 -2.73
N GLU A 246 18.02 4.99 -3.29
CA GLU A 246 17.15 3.94 -2.74
C GLU A 246 17.66 3.38 -1.42
N LYS A 247 18.99 3.27 -1.25
CA LYS A 247 19.63 2.88 0.01
C LYS A 247 19.53 3.98 1.08
N LYS A 248 19.59 5.27 0.71
CA LYS A 248 19.36 6.40 1.65
C LYS A 248 17.92 6.51 2.12
N LYS A 249 16.93 6.22 1.26
CA LYS A 249 15.49 6.21 1.64
C LYS A 249 15.07 5.01 2.50
N LYS A 250 15.85 3.92 2.56
CA LYS A 250 15.61 2.78 3.45
C LYS A 250 16.19 2.96 4.87
N LYS A 251 17.02 3.98 5.09
CA LYS A 251 17.65 4.29 6.40
C LYS A 251 16.97 5.46 7.16
N LYS A 252 15.88 6.03 6.64
CA LYS A 252 14.99 6.99 7.32
C LYS A 252 13.58 6.40 7.40
#